data_AF-E0XUE4-F1
#
_entry.id   AF-E0XUE4-F1
#
_cell.length_a   1.000
_cell.length_b   1.000
_cell.length_c   1.000
_cell.angle_alpha   90.00
_cell.angle_beta   90.00
_cell.angle_gamma   90.00
#
_symmetry.space_group_name_H-M   'P 1'
#
loop_
_entity.id
_entity.type
_entity.pdbx_description
1 polymer ?
#
loop_
_entity_poly.entity_id
_entity_poly.type
_entity_poly.pdbx_seq_one_letter_code
_entity_poly.pdbx_strand_id
1 'polypeptide(L)'
;MRTDVSYKVLAVVMAVFVWFLARKSGEPIQMSFYAPVVFKNVSTAFQVTSNPPQVNIVVHTNSRDSFNPQEIQAVLDLENAKEGTLSYVLTENHILSPVKVQITRIYPSQINVRIEELIEKTYPIKPRYQGRPKTGYLLGAIKIVPDTLTMRGPRSVLEKLDHISAHEIELEGLKESVTMRVDLDLPGGNVQVIHQDVDYYNAEVTINSLPIRRRFDNVQVQLTNIEYASVINPKTFNVFVEGPEGIIRELNKDDFIGEIDLSTFEPGEYPKVTPKVVTPQGITVLQQWPIVSVWVKNEKN
;
A
#
# COMPACT_ATOMS: atom_id res chain seq x y z
N MET A 1 -1.43 94.52 -37.25
CA MET A 1 -1.67 93.07 -37.25
C MET A 1 -0.47 92.35 -37.92
N ARG A 2 0.75 92.48 -37.37
CA ARG A 2 1.96 91.89 -37.98
C ARG A 2 3.15 91.87 -37.02
N THR A 3 2.96 91.39 -35.79
CA THR A 3 4.09 91.25 -34.83
C THR A 3 3.98 90.04 -33.90
N ASP A 4 2.96 89.19 -34.03
CA ASP A 4 2.81 88.00 -33.17
C ASP A 4 3.31 86.71 -33.80
N VAL A 5 3.70 86.73 -35.08
CA VAL A 5 4.14 85.52 -35.80
C VAL A 5 5.51 85.04 -35.29
N SER A 6 6.42 85.96 -34.96
CA SER A 6 7.73 85.62 -34.38
C SER A 6 7.61 84.94 -33.02
N TYR A 7 6.73 85.43 -32.15
CA TYR A 7 6.46 84.82 -30.85
C TYR A 7 5.79 83.44 -30.97
N LYS A 8 4.88 83.28 -31.95
CA LYS A 8 4.26 81.96 -32.23
C LYS A 8 5.28 80.94 -32.73
N VAL A 9 6.18 81.34 -33.64
CA VAL A 9 7.25 80.46 -34.14
C VAL A 9 8.21 80.08 -33.01
N LEU A 10 8.62 81.05 -32.19
CA LEU A 10 9.48 80.80 -31.03
C LEU A 10 8.83 79.84 -30.02
N ALA A 11 7.52 80.00 -29.76
CA ALA A 11 6.77 79.12 -28.88
C ALA A 11 6.72 77.68 -29.42
N VAL A 12 6.55 77.49 -30.72
CA VAL A 12 6.58 76.15 -31.35
C VAL A 12 7.97 75.53 -31.26
N VAL A 13 9.04 76.29 -31.53
CA VAL A 13 10.42 75.79 -31.40
C VAL A 13 10.73 75.40 -29.95
N MET A 14 10.32 76.22 -28.98
CA MET A 14 10.44 75.91 -27.56
C MET A 14 9.63 74.66 -27.18
N ALA A 15 8.40 74.53 -27.68
CA ALA A 15 7.57 73.35 -27.42
C ALA A 15 8.21 72.08 -27.99
N VAL A 16 8.75 72.13 -29.20
CA VAL A 16 9.47 70.99 -29.81
C VAL A 16 10.76 70.67 -29.05
N PHE A 17 11.50 71.70 -28.60
CA PHE A 17 12.71 71.52 -27.82
C PHE A 17 12.43 70.89 -26.45
N VAL A 18 11.41 71.38 -25.74
CA VAL A 18 10.95 70.79 -24.47
C VAL A 18 10.43 69.38 -24.69
N TRP A 19 9.65 69.13 -25.75
CA TRP A 19 9.19 67.78 -26.10
C TRP A 19 10.35 66.82 -26.39
N PHE A 20 11.38 67.29 -27.09
CA PHE A 20 12.58 66.50 -27.39
C PHE A 20 13.42 66.21 -26.12
N LEU A 21 13.59 67.19 -25.23
CA LEU A 21 14.26 66.99 -23.94
C LEU A 21 13.47 66.03 -23.04
N ALA A 22 12.14 66.18 -22.97
CA ALA A 22 11.28 65.28 -22.21
C ALA A 22 11.32 63.85 -22.75
N ARG A 23 11.45 63.67 -24.07
CA ARG A 23 11.59 62.34 -24.69
C ARG A 23 12.96 61.69 -24.42
N LYS A 24 14.03 62.48 -24.22
CA LYS A 24 15.35 61.98 -23.85
C LYS A 24 15.45 61.59 -22.39
N SER A 25 14.73 62.27 -21.51
CA SER A 25 14.59 61.91 -20.10
C SER A 25 13.56 60.78 -19.96
N GLY A 26 13.90 59.59 -20.45
CA GLY A 26 13.18 58.38 -20.07
C GLY A 26 13.38 58.20 -18.58
N GLU A 27 12.41 58.64 -17.77
CA GLU A 27 12.50 58.45 -16.32
C GLU A 27 12.57 56.95 -16.04
N PRO A 28 13.60 56.52 -15.30
CA PRO A 28 13.83 55.12 -15.03
C PRO A 28 12.65 54.61 -14.19
N ILE A 29 11.97 53.57 -14.66
CA ILE A 29 10.80 53.03 -13.95
C ILE A 29 11.25 52.03 -12.91
N GLN A 30 10.69 52.17 -11.73
CA GLN A 30 10.77 51.16 -10.70
C GLN A 30 9.68 50.10 -10.95
N MET A 31 10.09 48.87 -11.22
CA MET A 31 9.20 47.72 -11.32
C MET A 31 9.43 46.78 -10.13
N SER A 32 8.36 46.16 -9.64
CA SER A 32 8.40 45.17 -8.56
C SER A 32 7.71 43.91 -9.03
N PHE A 33 8.34 42.76 -8.82
CA PHE A 33 7.79 41.46 -9.20
C PHE A 33 8.30 40.36 -8.27
N TYR A 34 7.56 39.27 -8.21
CA TYR A 34 7.92 38.08 -7.44
C TYR A 34 8.68 37.10 -8.33
N ALA A 35 9.93 36.81 -7.98
CA ALA A 35 10.75 35.80 -8.62
C ALA A 35 10.81 34.54 -7.75
N PRO A 36 10.69 33.34 -8.32
CA PRO A 36 10.93 32.10 -7.59
C PRO A 36 12.41 31.94 -7.27
N VAL A 37 12.72 31.38 -6.10
CA VAL A 37 14.07 30.92 -5.78
C VAL A 37 14.25 29.50 -6.32
N VAL A 38 15.25 29.33 -7.19
CA VAL A 38 15.64 28.06 -7.79
C VAL A 38 16.95 27.60 -7.15
N PHE A 39 16.98 26.34 -6.72
CA PHE A 39 18.17 25.74 -6.13
C PHE A 39 18.99 25.04 -7.21
N LYS A 40 20.29 25.33 -7.29
CA LYS A 40 21.24 24.72 -8.23
C LYS A 40 22.23 23.83 -7.49
N ASN A 41 22.75 22.80 -8.18
CA ASN A 41 23.77 21.88 -7.67
C ASN A 41 23.41 21.20 -6.35
N VAL A 42 22.12 20.90 -6.15
CA VAL A 42 21.69 20.09 -5.01
C VAL A 42 22.24 18.68 -5.19
N SER A 43 23.09 18.24 -4.26
CA SER A 43 23.62 16.88 -4.26
C SER A 43 22.48 15.86 -4.18
N THR A 44 22.63 14.71 -4.86
CA THR A 44 21.65 13.61 -4.82
C THR A 44 21.47 13.01 -3.43
N ALA A 45 22.39 13.27 -2.50
CA ALA A 45 22.31 12.85 -1.11
C ALA A 45 21.42 13.76 -0.24
N PHE A 46 20.97 14.91 -0.77
CA PHE A 46 20.19 15.88 -0.01
C PHE A 46 18.87 16.24 -0.70
N GLN A 47 17.90 16.64 0.11
CA GLN A 47 16.64 17.19 -0.35
C GLN A 47 16.32 18.49 0.38
N VAL A 48 15.93 19.51 -0.39
CA VAL A 48 15.38 20.74 0.16
C VAL A 48 13.91 20.49 0.52
N THR A 49 13.58 20.56 1.81
CA THR A 49 12.21 20.32 2.32
C THR A 49 11.44 21.60 2.62
N SER A 50 12.10 22.77 2.57
CA SER A 50 11.44 24.07 2.67
C SER A 50 10.67 24.41 1.39
N ASN A 51 9.45 24.93 1.52
CA ASN A 51 8.69 25.50 0.40
C ASN A 51 9.54 26.59 -0.29
N PRO A 52 9.76 26.56 -1.62
CA PRO A 52 10.59 27.54 -2.29
C PRO A 52 10.06 28.96 -2.01
N PRO A 53 10.86 29.83 -1.36
CA PRO A 53 10.41 31.19 -1.11
C PRO A 53 10.34 31.95 -2.43
N GLN A 54 9.27 32.71 -2.63
CA GLN A 54 9.26 33.76 -3.64
C GLN A 54 9.89 35.01 -3.05
N VAL A 55 10.74 35.68 -3.82
CA VAL A 55 11.37 36.92 -3.42
C VAL A 55 10.86 38.06 -4.27
N ASN A 56 10.48 39.15 -3.62
CA ASN A 56 10.11 40.38 -4.30
C ASN A 56 11.39 41.11 -4.72
N ILE A 57 11.57 41.29 -6.02
CA ILE A 57 12.71 42.00 -6.61
C ILE A 57 12.21 43.32 -7.16
N VAL A 58 12.87 44.39 -6.74
CA VAL A 58 12.64 45.74 -7.23
C VAL A 58 13.79 46.10 -8.16
N VAL A 59 13.47 46.43 -9.41
CA VAL A 59 14.45 46.80 -10.42
C VAL A 59 14.19 48.20 -10.94
N HIS A 60 15.27 48.89 -11.27
CA HIS A 60 15.27 50.11 -12.03
C HIS A 60 15.64 49.79 -13.48
N THR A 61 14.74 50.11 -14.42
CA THR A 61 14.97 49.84 -15.85
C THR A 61 14.56 51.02 -16.73
N ASN A 62 15.33 51.22 -17.79
CA ASN A 62 15.05 52.18 -18.87
C ASN A 62 14.40 51.50 -20.08
N SER A 63 14.33 50.16 -20.10
CA SER A 63 13.85 49.35 -21.21
C SER A 63 12.52 48.70 -20.86
N ARG A 64 11.42 49.37 -21.25
CA ARG A 64 10.03 48.96 -20.95
C ARG A 64 9.57 47.73 -21.75
N ASP A 65 9.99 47.65 -23.02
CA ASP A 65 9.31 46.77 -24.00
C ASP A 65 9.90 45.36 -24.11
N SER A 66 11.09 45.11 -23.54
CA SER A 66 11.81 43.82 -23.62
C SER A 66 11.97 43.13 -22.27
N PHE A 67 11.27 43.60 -21.23
CA PHE A 67 11.41 43.11 -19.88
C PHE A 67 10.27 42.15 -19.55
N ASN A 68 10.58 40.85 -19.50
CA ASN A 68 9.64 39.83 -19.00
C ASN A 68 10.01 39.44 -17.56
N PRO A 69 9.23 39.84 -16.55
CA PRO A 69 9.51 39.53 -15.15
C PRO A 69 9.56 38.03 -14.85
N GLN A 70 8.90 37.18 -15.65
CA GLN A 70 8.85 35.72 -15.42
C GLN A 70 10.15 35.00 -15.80
N GLU A 71 11.01 35.64 -16.60
CA GLU A 71 12.31 35.10 -17.00
C GLU A 71 13.40 35.33 -15.96
N ILE A 72 13.09 36.09 -14.90
CA ILE A 72 14.03 36.41 -13.83
C ILE A 72 13.90 35.40 -12.71
N GLN A 73 15.03 34.82 -12.33
CA GLN A 73 15.10 33.79 -11.30
C GLN A 73 16.17 34.16 -10.27
N ALA A 74 15.86 33.91 -9.00
CA ALA A 74 16.86 33.97 -7.94
C ALA A 74 17.48 32.58 -7.81
N VAL A 75 18.74 32.42 -8.19
CA VAL A 75 19.44 31.13 -8.15
C VAL A 75 20.33 31.07 -6.92
N LEU A 76 20.07 30.06 -6.08
CA LEU A 76 20.91 29.74 -4.94
C LEU A 76 21.70 28.46 -5.23
N ASP A 77 23.02 28.54 -5.16
CA ASP A 77 23.91 27.39 -5.32
C ASP A 77 24.07 26.65 -3.99
N LEU A 78 23.77 25.34 -4.01
CA LEU A 78 23.83 24.46 -2.84
C LEU A 78 24.92 23.38 -2.95
N GLU A 79 25.92 23.54 -3.83
CA GLU A 79 27.00 22.56 -4.03
C GLU A 79 27.71 22.16 -2.72
N ASN A 80 27.97 23.13 -1.84
CA ASN A 80 28.66 22.93 -0.56
C ASN A 80 27.70 22.96 0.64
N ALA A 81 26.40 22.82 0.40
CA ALA A 81 25.40 22.86 1.46
C ALA A 81 25.50 21.62 2.36
N LYS A 82 25.25 21.83 3.66
CA LYS A 82 25.21 20.77 4.67
C LYS A 82 23.77 20.56 5.14
N GLU A 83 23.52 19.43 5.77
CA GLU A 83 22.24 19.18 6.43
C GLU A 83 21.94 20.23 7.51
N GLY A 84 20.64 20.53 7.68
CA GLY A 84 20.14 21.45 8.69
C GLY A 84 19.28 22.58 8.13
N THR A 85 18.91 23.51 9.00
CA THR A 85 18.22 24.75 8.61
C THR A 85 19.26 25.84 8.48
N LEU A 86 19.60 26.21 7.25
CA LEU A 86 20.61 27.20 6.93
C LEU A 86 19.95 28.47 6.41
N SER A 87 20.56 29.61 6.72
CA SER A 87 20.06 30.91 6.29
C SER A 87 20.98 31.49 5.23
N TYR A 88 20.43 31.77 4.05
CA TYR A 88 21.17 32.26 2.90
C TYR A 88 20.76 33.69 2.60
N VAL A 89 21.76 34.54 2.35
CA VAL A 89 21.55 35.94 1.98
C VAL A 89 21.60 36.06 0.46
N LEU A 90 20.49 36.52 -0.13
CA LEU A 90 20.38 36.79 -1.56
C LEU A 90 20.91 38.20 -1.86
N THR A 91 21.73 38.26 -2.89
CA THR A 91 22.36 39.48 -3.41
C THR A 91 22.15 39.54 -4.92
N GLU A 92 22.50 40.66 -5.55
CA GLU A 92 22.31 40.86 -7.00
C GLU A 92 22.97 39.78 -7.86
N ASN A 93 24.11 39.23 -7.40
CA ASN A 93 24.83 38.15 -8.10
C ASN A 93 24.05 36.84 -8.18
N HIS A 94 23.05 36.65 -7.32
CA HIS A 94 22.18 35.49 -7.32
C HIS A 94 21.00 35.65 -8.27
N ILE A 95 20.77 36.83 -8.85
CA ILE A 95 19.63 37.07 -9.72
C ILE A 95 20.07 36.88 -11.18
N LEU A 96 19.54 35.84 -11.82
CA LEU A 96 19.70 35.63 -13.24
C LEU A 96 18.63 36.41 -13.99
N SER A 97 19.07 37.34 -14.84
CA SER A 97 18.21 38.14 -15.71
C SER A 97 18.73 38.10 -17.15
N PRO A 98 17.87 37.90 -18.15
CA PRO A 98 18.28 37.90 -19.56
C PRO A 98 18.67 39.30 -20.06
N VAL A 99 18.26 40.34 -19.33
CA VAL A 99 18.56 41.74 -19.64
C VAL A 99 19.26 42.42 -18.48
N LYS A 100 20.14 43.38 -18.79
CA LYS A 100 20.87 44.14 -17.76
C LYS A 100 19.90 45.05 -17.01
N VAL A 101 19.63 44.73 -15.75
CA VAL A 101 18.80 45.53 -14.83
C VAL A 101 19.60 45.99 -13.63
N GLN A 102 19.26 47.17 -13.10
CA GLN A 102 19.78 47.62 -11.81
C GLN A 102 18.82 47.16 -10.72
N ILE A 103 19.28 46.24 -9.87
CA ILE A 103 18.46 45.73 -8.78
C ILE A 103 18.58 46.71 -7.61
N THR A 104 17.46 47.23 -7.13
CA THR A 104 17.46 48.21 -6.03
C THR A 104 17.15 47.55 -4.70
N ARG A 105 16.31 46.52 -4.70
CA ARG A 105 15.88 45.84 -3.47
C ARG A 105 15.49 44.40 -3.73
N ILE A 106 15.88 43.51 -2.82
CA ILE A 106 15.44 42.12 -2.74
C ILE A 106 14.78 41.94 -1.38
N TYR A 107 13.54 41.45 -1.35
CA TYR A 107 12.81 41.23 -0.11
C TYR A 107 12.00 39.93 -0.12
N PRO A 108 12.19 39.02 0.86
CA PRO A 108 13.22 39.07 1.89
C PRO A 108 14.62 38.87 1.30
N SER A 109 15.63 39.56 1.84
CA SER A 109 17.04 39.38 1.43
C SER A 109 17.66 38.14 2.06
N GLN A 110 17.02 37.55 3.07
CA GLN A 110 17.48 36.37 3.77
C GLN A 110 16.38 35.30 3.72
N ILE A 111 16.75 34.11 3.25
CA ILE A 111 15.84 32.98 3.15
C ILE A 111 16.35 31.82 4.00
N ASN A 112 15.43 31.16 4.69
CA ASN A 112 15.75 29.95 5.45
C ASN A 112 15.46 28.75 4.57
N VAL A 113 16.49 27.95 4.33
CA VAL A 113 16.42 26.74 3.52
C VAL A 113 16.68 25.57 4.45
N ARG A 114 15.73 24.62 4.46
CA ARG A 114 15.87 23.39 5.24
C ARG A 114 16.33 22.28 4.30
N ILE A 115 17.49 21.72 4.59
CA ILE A 115 18.14 20.69 3.82
C ILE A 115 18.23 19.45 4.69
N GLU A 116 17.73 18.34 4.19
CA GLU A 116 17.78 17.06 4.89
C GLU A 116 18.51 16.02 4.06
N GLU A 117 19.22 15.12 4.75
CA GLU A 117 19.82 13.94 4.16
C GLU A 117 18.72 13.01 3.61
N LEU A 118 18.92 12.54 2.38
CA LEU A 118 18.16 11.46 1.77
C LEU A 118 18.79 10.14 2.18
N ILE A 119 18.05 9.34 2.93
CA ILE A 119 18.49 8.00 3.33
C ILE A 119 17.70 6.94 2.57
N GLU A 120 18.28 5.76 2.47
CA GLU A 120 17.63 4.56 1.96
C GLU A 120 17.49 3.57 3.10
N LYS A 121 16.27 3.05 3.32
CA LYS A 121 15.99 2.10 4.39
C LYS A 121 14.95 1.07 3.94
N THR A 122 15.14 -0.16 4.37
CA THR A 122 14.22 -1.28 4.13
C THR A 122 13.32 -1.48 5.33
N TYR A 123 12.03 -1.64 5.07
CA TYR A 123 10.99 -1.79 6.08
C TYR A 123 10.24 -3.11 5.90
N PRO A 124 9.91 -3.82 6.98
CA PRO A 124 8.97 -4.92 6.92
C PRO A 124 7.56 -4.38 6.67
N ILE A 125 6.78 -5.13 5.90
CA ILE A 125 5.37 -4.84 5.64
C ILE A 125 4.51 -5.67 6.60
N LYS A 126 3.65 -4.99 7.36
CA LYS A 126 2.71 -5.64 8.27
C LYS A 126 1.30 -5.63 7.69
N PRO A 127 0.59 -6.77 7.70
CA PRO A 127 -0.81 -6.80 7.31
C PRO A 127 -1.67 -6.08 8.34
N ARG A 128 -2.63 -5.30 7.87
CA ARG A 128 -3.75 -4.77 8.66
C ARG A 128 -5.03 -5.42 8.15
N TYR A 129 -5.92 -5.81 9.05
CA TYR A 129 -7.13 -6.53 8.68
C TYR A 129 -8.29 -6.18 9.61
N GLN A 130 -9.50 -6.35 9.08
CA GLN A 130 -10.75 -6.19 9.81
C GLN A 130 -11.71 -7.35 9.55
N GLY A 131 -12.79 -7.38 10.33
CA GLY A 131 -13.78 -8.45 10.27
C GLY A 131 -13.29 -9.75 10.88
N ARG A 132 -14.10 -10.80 10.75
CA ARG A 132 -13.73 -12.16 11.18
C ARG A 132 -14.12 -13.17 10.11
N PRO A 133 -13.32 -14.25 9.95
CA PRO A 133 -13.74 -15.39 9.15
C PRO A 133 -15.12 -15.90 9.60
N LYS A 134 -15.82 -16.58 8.70
CA LYS A 134 -17.14 -17.13 9.00
C LYS A 134 -17.10 -18.03 10.23
N THR A 135 -18.19 -18.09 10.99
CA THR A 135 -18.34 -19.06 12.09
C THR A 135 -17.95 -20.48 11.63
N GLY A 136 -17.09 -21.14 12.41
CA GLY A 136 -16.49 -22.43 12.05
C GLY A 136 -15.12 -22.37 11.43
N TYR A 137 -14.62 -21.16 11.18
CA TYR A 137 -13.31 -20.93 10.60
C TYR A 137 -12.49 -19.99 11.50
N LEU A 138 -11.17 -20.14 11.43
CA LEU A 138 -10.19 -19.32 12.11
C LEU A 138 -9.17 -18.77 11.14
N LEU A 139 -8.73 -17.54 11.41
CA LEU A 139 -7.58 -16.96 10.73
C LEU A 139 -6.33 -17.74 11.14
N GLY A 140 -5.64 -18.34 10.17
CA GLY A 140 -4.36 -18.99 10.38
C GLY A 140 -3.21 -17.97 10.37
N ALA A 141 -2.97 -17.36 9.21
CA ALA A 141 -1.91 -16.37 9.02
C ALA A 141 -2.25 -15.44 7.86
N ILE A 142 -1.67 -14.24 7.86
CA ILE A 142 -1.65 -13.34 6.72
C ILE A 142 -0.19 -13.06 6.41
N LYS A 143 0.24 -13.33 5.18
CA LYS A 143 1.59 -13.02 4.70
C LYS A 143 1.49 -12.03 3.55
N ILE A 144 2.31 -10.98 3.57
CA ILE A 144 2.45 -10.07 2.43
C ILE A 144 3.65 -10.53 1.63
N VAL A 145 3.49 -10.63 0.31
CA VAL A 145 4.53 -11.04 -0.63
C VAL A 145 4.68 -9.95 -1.70
N PRO A 146 5.85 -9.29 -1.81
CA PRO A 146 7.01 -9.36 -0.91
C PRO A 146 6.73 -8.86 0.52
N ASP A 147 7.51 -9.32 1.50
CA ASP A 147 7.34 -8.98 2.93
C ASP A 147 8.08 -7.71 3.35
N THR A 148 8.85 -7.12 2.44
CA THR A 148 9.71 -5.96 2.67
C THR A 148 9.62 -4.97 1.52
N LEU A 149 9.95 -3.71 1.81
CA LEU A 149 9.98 -2.61 0.87
C LEU A 149 11.16 -1.68 1.20
N THR A 150 11.94 -1.30 0.18
CA THR A 150 12.99 -0.29 0.32
C THR A 150 12.49 1.06 -0.15
N MET A 151 12.68 2.08 0.69
CA MET A 151 12.29 3.45 0.38
C MET A 151 13.46 4.40 0.51
N ARG A 152 13.45 5.43 -0.32
CA ARG A 152 14.36 6.58 -0.26
C ARG A 152 13.58 7.84 0.05
N GLY A 153 14.08 8.64 0.97
CA GLY A 153 13.40 9.87 1.37
C GLY A 153 14.10 10.62 2.50
N PRO A 154 13.54 11.75 2.95
CA PRO A 154 14.13 12.55 4.02
C PRO A 154 14.29 11.74 5.30
N ARG A 155 15.48 11.84 5.90
CA ARG A 155 15.83 11.16 7.15
C ARG A 155 14.78 11.33 8.25
N SER A 156 14.25 12.53 8.43
CA SER A 156 13.27 12.84 9.48
C SER A 156 11.92 12.14 9.32
N VAL A 157 11.58 11.70 8.10
CA VAL A 157 10.37 10.93 7.79
C VAL A 157 10.65 9.44 7.98
N LEU A 158 11.74 8.96 7.39
CA LEU A 158 12.10 7.54 7.35
C LEU A 158 12.56 6.99 8.71
N GLU A 159 13.26 7.76 9.53
CA GLU A 159 13.69 7.31 10.87
C GLU A 159 12.54 7.10 11.85
N LYS A 160 11.40 7.79 11.65
CA LYS A 160 10.22 7.66 12.51
C LYS A 160 9.37 6.43 12.21
N LEU A 161 9.67 5.74 11.11
CA LEU A 161 8.94 4.56 10.68
C LEU A 161 9.65 3.30 11.15
N ASP A 162 8.87 2.38 11.71
CA ASP A 162 9.33 1.04 12.07
C ASP A 162 8.94 -0.01 11.02
N HIS A 163 7.78 0.18 10.39
CA HIS A 163 7.19 -0.73 9.41
C HIS A 163 6.24 0.03 8.49
N ILE A 164 5.92 -0.58 7.35
CA ILE A 164 4.84 -0.14 6.46
C ILE A 164 3.63 -1.03 6.68
N SER A 165 2.45 -0.45 6.72
CA SER A 165 1.21 -1.23 6.80
C SER A 165 0.67 -1.48 5.40
N ALA A 166 0.17 -2.69 5.15
CA ALA A 166 -0.74 -2.90 4.03
C ALA A 166 -2.09 -2.23 4.33
N HIS A 167 -2.79 -1.85 3.28
CA HIS A 167 -4.17 -1.39 3.36
C HIS A 167 -5.06 -2.46 3.98
N GLU A 168 -6.18 -2.05 4.55
CA GLU A 168 -7.03 -2.93 5.36
C GLU A 168 -7.61 -4.10 4.55
N ILE A 169 -7.28 -5.32 4.99
CA ILE A 169 -7.72 -6.57 4.39
C ILE A 169 -9.04 -7.00 5.03
N GLU A 170 -10.07 -7.19 4.21
CA GLU A 170 -11.39 -7.64 4.65
C GLU A 170 -11.41 -9.16 4.83
N LEU A 171 -11.72 -9.62 6.05
CA LEU A 171 -11.82 -11.05 6.38
C LEU A 171 -13.26 -11.53 6.55
N GLU A 172 -14.24 -10.63 6.54
CA GLU A 172 -15.61 -10.94 6.91
C GLU A 172 -16.19 -12.06 6.02
N GLY A 173 -16.65 -13.14 6.67
CA GLY A 173 -17.33 -14.24 5.99
C GLY A 173 -16.43 -15.17 5.17
N LEU A 174 -15.10 -14.98 5.17
CA LEU A 174 -14.18 -15.89 4.50
C LEU A 174 -14.27 -17.30 5.10
N LYS A 175 -14.26 -18.30 4.21
CA LYS A 175 -14.29 -19.73 4.53
C LYS A 175 -13.05 -20.48 4.04
N GLU A 176 -12.34 -19.89 3.07
CA GLU A 176 -11.23 -20.52 2.38
C GLU A 176 -10.05 -19.55 2.34
N SER A 177 -8.86 -20.12 2.20
CA SER A 177 -7.65 -19.33 2.01
C SER A 177 -7.70 -18.60 0.67
N VAL A 178 -7.25 -17.35 0.66
CA VAL A 178 -7.34 -16.48 -0.51
C VAL A 178 -6.07 -15.67 -0.66
N THR A 179 -5.67 -15.43 -1.90
CA THR A 179 -4.63 -14.48 -2.25
C THR A 179 -5.26 -13.28 -2.91
N MET A 180 -4.99 -12.09 -2.40
CA MET A 180 -5.54 -10.85 -2.95
C MET A 180 -4.46 -9.78 -3.09
N ARG A 181 -4.59 -8.94 -4.10
CA ARG A 181 -3.74 -7.77 -4.27
C ARG A 181 -4.06 -6.75 -3.20
N VAL A 182 -3.02 -6.15 -2.61
CA VAL A 182 -3.15 -5.10 -1.60
C VAL A 182 -2.27 -3.91 -1.96
N ASP A 183 -2.75 -2.74 -1.58
CA ASP A 183 -1.97 -1.50 -1.63
C ASP A 183 -1.26 -1.28 -0.28
N LEU A 184 -0.23 -0.44 -0.28
CA LEU A 184 0.53 -0.11 0.92
C LEU A 184 0.22 1.31 1.37
N ASP A 185 0.05 1.49 2.68
CA ASP A 185 -0.10 2.81 3.30
C ASP A 185 1.29 3.48 3.39
N LEU A 186 1.70 4.14 2.30
CA LEU A 186 2.99 4.84 2.24
C LEU A 186 2.94 6.16 3.04
N PRO A 187 4.04 6.55 3.69
CA PRO A 187 4.14 7.83 4.37
C PRO A 187 4.01 8.98 3.36
N GLY A 188 3.35 10.07 3.78
CA GLY A 188 3.32 11.31 3.00
C GLY A 188 4.69 11.98 2.91
N GLY A 189 4.82 12.94 2.00
CA GLY A 189 6.06 13.66 1.72
C GLY A 189 6.78 13.11 0.49
N ASN A 190 7.98 13.62 0.23
CA ASN A 190 8.76 13.27 -0.95
C ASN A 190 9.53 11.95 -0.74
N VAL A 191 8.81 10.86 -0.48
CA VAL A 191 9.36 9.51 -0.35
C VAL A 191 9.16 8.75 -1.66
N GLN A 192 10.17 7.99 -2.06
CA GLN A 192 10.17 7.18 -3.27
C GLN A 192 10.42 5.72 -2.90
N VAL A 193 9.59 4.83 -3.44
CA VAL A 193 9.86 3.39 -3.42
C VAL A 193 10.94 3.09 -4.45
N ILE A 194 11.97 2.35 -4.04
CA ILE A 194 13.11 1.98 -4.88
C ILE A 194 13.33 0.47 -4.83
N HIS A 195 14.08 -0.07 -5.80
CA HIS A 195 14.33 -1.51 -5.93
C HIS A 195 13.03 -2.35 -5.95
N GLN A 196 12.00 -1.81 -6.60
CA GLN A 196 10.72 -2.47 -6.73
C GLN A 196 10.79 -3.52 -7.84
N ASP A 197 10.99 -4.78 -7.45
CA ASP A 197 11.03 -5.92 -8.37
C ASP A 197 9.62 -6.45 -8.73
N VAL A 198 8.57 -5.88 -8.13
CA VAL A 198 7.17 -6.32 -8.30
C VAL A 198 6.24 -5.16 -8.61
N ASP A 199 5.28 -5.36 -9.51
CA ASP A 199 4.26 -4.34 -9.83
C ASP A 199 3.19 -4.19 -8.73
N TYR A 200 3.05 -5.19 -7.86
CA TYR A 200 2.04 -5.25 -6.82
C TYR A 200 2.41 -6.16 -5.66
N TYR A 201 1.77 -5.94 -4.52
CA TYR A 201 1.88 -6.77 -3.32
C TYR A 201 0.66 -7.67 -3.19
N ASN A 202 0.89 -8.91 -2.78
CA ASN A 202 -0.18 -9.86 -2.50
C ASN A 202 -0.26 -10.16 -1.02
N ALA A 203 -1.48 -10.17 -0.47
CA ALA A 203 -1.78 -10.75 0.82
C ALA A 203 -2.25 -12.19 0.65
N GLU A 204 -1.47 -13.13 1.14
CA GLU A 204 -1.83 -14.54 1.26
C GLU A 204 -2.50 -14.77 2.61
N VAL A 205 -3.82 -14.88 2.61
CA VAL A 205 -4.64 -15.12 3.80
C VAL A 205 -4.91 -16.61 3.91
N THR A 206 -4.45 -17.21 5.01
CA THR A 206 -4.69 -18.62 5.33
C THR A 206 -5.87 -18.74 6.29
N ILE A 207 -6.91 -19.49 5.90
CA ILE A 207 -8.08 -19.78 6.74
C ILE A 207 -8.10 -21.27 7.08
N ASN A 208 -8.25 -21.58 8.36
CA ASN A 208 -8.34 -22.93 8.89
C ASN A 208 -9.79 -23.22 9.34
N SER A 209 -10.27 -24.44 9.15
CA SER A 209 -11.56 -24.88 9.70
C SER A 209 -11.40 -25.37 11.14
N LEU A 210 -12.31 -24.97 12.03
CA LEU A 210 -12.40 -25.53 13.37
C LEU A 210 -12.93 -26.97 13.30
N PRO A 211 -12.28 -27.93 13.97
CA PRO A 211 -12.83 -29.26 14.11
C PRO A 211 -14.02 -29.19 15.07
N ILE A 212 -15.14 -29.78 14.66
CA ILE A 212 -16.28 -30.03 15.54
C ILE A 212 -16.48 -31.53 15.70
N ARG A 213 -17.19 -31.91 16.75
CA ARG A 213 -17.55 -33.30 17.01
C ARG A 213 -19.03 -33.50 16.80
N ARG A 214 -19.41 -34.56 16.10
CA ARG A 214 -20.81 -34.89 15.84
C ARG A 214 -21.04 -36.39 15.96
N ARG A 215 -22.19 -36.74 16.50
CA ARG A 215 -22.68 -38.12 16.57
C ARG A 215 -23.65 -38.37 15.43
N PHE A 216 -23.47 -39.50 14.75
CA PHE A 216 -24.39 -40.02 13.74
C PHE A 216 -24.96 -41.35 14.25
N ASP A 217 -26.29 -41.45 14.23
CA ASP A 217 -27.02 -42.60 14.74
C ASP A 217 -27.54 -43.47 13.60
N ASN A 218 -27.69 -44.76 13.89
CA ASN A 218 -28.26 -45.76 12.97
C ASN A 218 -27.52 -45.86 11.62
N VAL A 219 -26.18 -45.77 11.66
CA VAL A 219 -25.30 -46.04 10.53
C VAL A 219 -25.38 -47.52 10.18
N GLN A 220 -25.54 -47.85 8.89
CA GLN A 220 -25.70 -49.23 8.44
C GLN A 220 -24.38 -49.99 8.46
N VAL A 221 -24.46 -51.28 8.78
CA VAL A 221 -23.35 -52.22 8.63
C VAL A 221 -23.57 -53.08 7.39
N GLN A 222 -22.58 -53.12 6.51
CA GLN A 222 -22.52 -53.96 5.33
C GLN A 222 -21.53 -55.10 5.52
N LEU A 223 -21.95 -56.29 5.11
CA LEU A 223 -21.09 -57.47 5.08
C LEU A 223 -20.49 -57.57 3.66
N THR A 224 -19.18 -57.71 3.57
CA THR A 224 -18.46 -57.90 2.31
C THR A 224 -17.82 -59.29 2.27
N ASN A 225 -17.55 -59.79 1.06
CA ASN A 225 -16.95 -61.13 0.83
C ASN A 225 -17.72 -62.28 1.53
N ILE A 226 -19.05 -62.31 1.35
CA ILE A 226 -19.93 -63.30 1.98
C ILE A 226 -19.81 -64.65 1.24
N GLU A 227 -19.17 -65.64 1.86
CA GLU A 227 -19.12 -67.02 1.35
C GLU A 227 -20.24 -67.93 1.93
N TYR A 228 -20.66 -67.65 3.16
CA TYR A 228 -21.63 -68.44 3.91
C TYR A 228 -22.83 -67.58 4.35
N ALA A 229 -24.00 -68.20 4.53
CA ALA A 229 -25.19 -67.51 5.03
C ALA A 229 -24.90 -66.85 6.38
N SER A 230 -24.95 -65.51 6.41
CA SER A 230 -24.51 -64.73 7.57
C SER A 230 -25.60 -63.79 8.07
N VAL A 231 -25.72 -63.69 9.40
CA VAL A 231 -26.66 -62.80 10.08
C VAL A 231 -25.88 -61.88 10.99
N ILE A 232 -26.25 -60.60 11.01
CA ILE A 232 -25.64 -59.58 11.84
C ILE A 232 -26.68 -58.93 12.76
N ASN A 233 -26.33 -58.73 14.02
CA ASN A 233 -27.18 -58.05 15.01
C ASN A 233 -26.35 -57.20 15.98
N PRO A 234 -26.63 -55.90 16.13
CA PRO A 234 -27.57 -55.09 15.33
C PRO A 234 -27.06 -54.80 13.92
N LYS A 235 -27.98 -54.55 12.97
CA LYS A 235 -27.64 -54.12 11.60
C LYS A 235 -27.16 -52.66 11.50
N THR A 236 -27.21 -51.95 12.61
CA THR A 236 -26.89 -50.53 12.70
C THR A 236 -26.08 -50.24 13.94
N PHE A 237 -25.24 -49.21 13.86
CA PHE A 237 -24.45 -48.71 14.97
C PHE A 237 -24.36 -47.18 14.93
N ASN A 238 -23.83 -46.58 15.98
CA ASN A 238 -23.62 -45.14 16.10
C ASN A 238 -22.12 -44.85 16.00
N VAL A 239 -21.80 -43.72 15.39
CA VAL A 239 -20.42 -43.22 15.26
C VAL A 239 -20.32 -41.81 15.81
N PHE A 240 -19.24 -41.55 16.52
CA PHE A 240 -18.87 -40.22 16.97
C PHE A 240 -17.59 -39.81 16.24
N VAL A 241 -17.69 -38.72 15.49
CA VAL A 241 -16.64 -38.29 14.57
C VAL A 241 -16.21 -36.85 14.84
N GLU A 242 -14.98 -36.53 14.45
CA GLU A 242 -14.38 -35.20 14.52
C GLU A 242 -13.83 -34.80 13.15
N GLY A 243 -13.99 -33.52 12.80
CA GLY A 243 -13.56 -33.02 11.50
C GLY A 243 -14.03 -31.59 11.25
N PRO A 244 -13.64 -30.98 10.12
CA PRO A 244 -13.99 -29.61 9.77
C PRO A 244 -15.49 -29.33 9.86
N GLU A 245 -15.86 -28.21 10.49
CA GLU A 245 -17.27 -27.82 10.62
C GLU A 245 -18.03 -27.77 9.29
N GLY A 246 -17.40 -27.23 8.24
CA GLY A 246 -17.99 -27.17 6.91
C GLY A 246 -18.40 -28.55 6.38
N ILE A 247 -17.55 -29.55 6.56
CA ILE A 247 -17.80 -30.92 6.10
C ILE A 247 -18.86 -31.57 7.01
N ILE A 248 -18.66 -31.57 8.33
CA ILE A 248 -19.54 -32.29 9.28
C ILE A 248 -20.99 -31.79 9.25
N ARG A 249 -21.23 -30.51 8.96
CA ARG A 249 -22.58 -29.97 8.85
C ARG A 249 -23.35 -30.51 7.65
N GLU A 250 -22.65 -30.81 6.56
CA GLU A 250 -23.23 -31.34 5.32
C GLU A 250 -23.40 -32.87 5.36
N LEU A 251 -22.64 -33.56 6.19
CA LEU A 251 -22.73 -35.01 6.37
C LEU A 251 -24.05 -35.45 7.01
N ASN A 252 -24.50 -36.62 6.59
CA ASN A 252 -25.62 -37.37 7.10
C ASN A 252 -25.19 -38.82 7.46
N LYS A 253 -26.12 -39.64 7.95
CA LYS A 253 -25.82 -41.01 8.41
C LYS A 253 -25.42 -41.97 7.28
N ASP A 254 -25.86 -41.70 6.05
CA ASP A 254 -25.66 -42.56 4.89
C ASP A 254 -24.27 -42.34 4.26
N ASP A 255 -23.58 -41.26 4.64
CA ASP A 255 -22.17 -41.00 4.29
C ASP A 255 -21.17 -41.87 5.09
N PHE A 256 -21.69 -42.64 6.04
CA PHE A 256 -20.93 -43.57 6.87
C PHE A 256 -21.39 -44.99 6.58
N ILE A 257 -20.43 -45.91 6.43
CA ILE A 257 -20.72 -47.34 6.25
C ILE A 257 -19.82 -48.11 7.21
N GLY A 258 -20.40 -48.99 8.02
CA GLY A 258 -19.62 -49.97 8.77
C GLY A 258 -19.38 -51.18 7.89
N GLU A 259 -18.15 -51.51 7.55
CA GLU A 259 -17.82 -52.70 6.78
C GLU A 259 -17.31 -53.82 7.69
N ILE A 260 -17.80 -55.04 7.46
CA ILE A 260 -17.23 -56.26 8.03
C ILE A 260 -16.88 -57.19 6.86
N ASP A 261 -15.58 -57.42 6.67
CA ASP A 261 -15.07 -58.38 5.70
C ASP A 261 -15.13 -59.79 6.28
N LEU A 262 -15.94 -60.66 5.66
CA LEU A 262 -16.15 -62.03 6.10
C LEU A 262 -15.20 -63.05 5.46
N SER A 263 -14.26 -62.63 4.62
CA SER A 263 -13.29 -63.54 3.96
C SER A 263 -12.43 -64.35 4.93
N THR A 264 -12.28 -63.88 6.17
CA THR A 264 -11.48 -64.54 7.23
C THR A 264 -12.33 -65.28 8.26
N PHE A 265 -13.65 -65.33 8.07
CA PHE A 265 -14.59 -65.90 9.04
C PHE A 265 -15.03 -67.31 8.63
N GLU A 266 -14.75 -68.29 9.49
CA GLU A 266 -15.29 -69.64 9.37
C GLU A 266 -16.72 -69.73 9.96
N PRO A 267 -17.48 -70.79 9.67
CA PRO A 267 -18.77 -70.99 10.32
C PRO A 267 -18.67 -71.03 11.85
N GLY A 268 -19.44 -70.16 12.53
CA GLY A 268 -19.35 -69.97 13.97
C GLY A 268 -20.10 -68.72 14.47
N GLU A 269 -20.06 -68.50 15.78
CA GLU A 269 -20.63 -67.32 16.43
C GLU A 269 -19.54 -66.35 16.87
N TYR A 270 -19.65 -65.09 16.43
CA TYR A 270 -18.68 -64.04 16.73
C TYR A 270 -19.40 -62.89 17.45
N PRO A 271 -19.44 -62.91 18.80
CA PRO A 271 -20.25 -61.97 19.58
C PRO A 271 -19.62 -60.57 19.78
N LYS A 272 -18.38 -60.35 19.32
CA LYS A 272 -17.63 -59.10 19.53
C LYS A 272 -16.88 -58.66 18.27
N VAL A 273 -17.62 -58.33 17.22
CA VAL A 273 -17.06 -57.83 15.96
C VAL A 273 -17.23 -56.31 15.89
N THR A 274 -16.14 -55.61 15.59
CA THR A 274 -16.11 -54.16 15.43
C THR A 274 -16.10 -53.84 13.93
N PRO A 275 -17.18 -53.27 13.36
CA PRO A 275 -17.20 -52.84 11.97
C PRO A 275 -16.11 -51.80 11.72
N LYS A 276 -15.41 -51.92 10.59
CA LYS A 276 -14.49 -50.89 10.12
C LYS A 276 -15.31 -49.77 9.50
N VAL A 277 -15.29 -48.59 10.11
CA VAL A 277 -16.07 -47.44 9.60
C VAL A 277 -15.35 -46.83 8.41
N VAL A 278 -16.02 -46.83 7.25
CA VAL A 278 -15.64 -46.05 6.08
C VAL A 278 -16.19 -44.64 6.26
N THR A 279 -15.31 -43.65 6.14
CA THR A 279 -15.66 -42.23 6.32
C THR A 279 -15.17 -41.38 5.14
N PRO A 280 -15.82 -40.25 4.85
CA PRO A 280 -15.34 -39.27 3.88
C PRO A 280 -13.97 -38.68 4.26
N GLN A 281 -13.26 -38.11 3.28
CA GLN A 281 -11.94 -37.50 3.52
C GLN A 281 -12.02 -36.37 4.57
N GLY A 282 -11.02 -36.31 5.45
CA GLY A 282 -10.92 -35.27 6.48
C GLY A 282 -11.75 -35.50 7.74
N ILE A 283 -12.37 -36.68 7.88
CA ILE A 283 -13.13 -37.08 9.07
C ILE A 283 -12.36 -38.15 9.86
N THR A 284 -12.31 -37.98 11.18
CA THR A 284 -11.72 -38.93 12.11
C THR A 284 -12.80 -39.55 12.98
N VAL A 285 -12.85 -40.87 13.06
CA VAL A 285 -13.74 -41.57 14.00
C VAL A 285 -13.11 -41.59 15.38
N LEU A 286 -13.81 -41.02 16.37
CA LEU A 286 -13.39 -41.01 17.76
C LEU A 286 -13.91 -42.22 18.53
N GLN A 287 -15.17 -42.60 18.30
CA GLN A 287 -15.82 -43.69 19.02
C GLN A 287 -16.94 -44.31 18.19
N GLN A 288 -17.23 -45.61 18.41
CA GLN A 288 -18.35 -46.32 17.80
C GLN A 288 -19.01 -47.28 18.79
N TRP A 289 -20.34 -47.45 18.70
CA TRP A 289 -21.11 -48.38 19.53
C TRP A 289 -22.50 -48.67 18.95
N PRO A 290 -23.14 -49.81 19.25
CA PRO A 290 -22.60 -50.95 20.00
C PRO A 290 -21.63 -51.80 19.18
N ILE A 291 -20.94 -52.73 19.84
CA ILE A 291 -20.22 -53.82 19.17
C ILE A 291 -21.26 -54.76 18.56
N VAL A 292 -20.93 -55.40 17.45
CA VAL A 292 -21.88 -56.19 16.66
C VAL A 292 -21.60 -57.68 16.79
N SER A 293 -22.65 -58.48 16.80
CA SER A 293 -22.57 -59.95 16.73
C SER A 293 -22.80 -60.42 15.31
N VAL A 294 -21.93 -61.31 14.83
CA VAL A 294 -22.02 -61.95 13.51
C VAL A 294 -22.15 -63.46 13.71
N TRP A 295 -23.16 -64.06 13.08
CA TRP A 295 -23.33 -65.52 13.00
C TRP A 295 -23.11 -65.96 11.57
N VAL A 296 -22.15 -66.84 11.36
CA VAL A 296 -21.83 -67.42 10.05
C VAL A 296 -22.33 -68.87 10.05
N LYS A 297 -23.37 -69.17 9.28
CA LYS A 297 -23.98 -70.50 9.22
C LYS A 297 -23.34 -71.35 8.13
N ASN A 298 -23.01 -72.58 8.47
CA ASN A 298 -22.61 -73.59 7.50
C ASN A 298 -23.85 -74.12 6.76
N GLU A 299 -24.34 -73.41 5.75
CA GLU A 299 -25.33 -73.95 4.82
C GLU A 299 -24.61 -74.65 3.66
N LYS A 300 -24.23 -75.91 3.90
CA LYS A 300 -24.34 -76.95 2.86
C LYS A 300 -25.73 -77.57 3.00
N ASN A 301 -26.73 -76.97 2.37
CA ASN A 301 -27.99 -77.64 2.03
C ASN A 301 -28.68 -76.91 0.89
#